data_AF-A0A8H8RXD9-F1
#
_entry.id   AF-A0A8H8RXD9-F1
#
_cell.length_a   1.000
_cell.length_b   1.000
_cell.length_c   1.000
_cell.angle_alpha   90.00
_cell.angle_beta   90.00
_cell.angle_gamma   90.00
#
_symmetry.space_group_name_H-M   'P 1'
#
loop_
_entity.id
_entity.type
_entity.pdbx_description
1 polymer ?
#
loop_
_entity_poly.entity_id
_entity_poly.type
_entity_poly.pdbx_seq_one_letter_code
_entity_poly.pdbx_strand_id
1 'polypeptide(L)'
;MGIDAGFDMVPRLSKGAVDRQNWQSFIEVIKGHYEKDDQVELKPNYIVFKVGEHPLLPFEGHKFLRFSSKISGSHANGVEEYIDTVRRVAKVSFGSRVRAWNEGADIWGIYNWQEVNDSFRSYEQPGEFEIPTSIAQYVFGTDPISDLNLPLFSVQPVTDKGKGLVARFNIGKGERILSEKPFFTTQNLFSESMTESSIATKLKALSKTEQRQFLSLHNNFPGKHPFSGIVRTNALPCGSDSVIGGVYPTICLINHSCLPNAHNSWNSDAKCETIHAIRRIKAGEEITISYDKGEPYDARRATLKMHSASLCILPPVDLQASDARRCQIRLLDEAIGDPERVINRPEESLANCHSLLRVLEEEYKDGAGALIARLYYDAFQISITHGDQARASAFAERAFKSRVICEGEDSPETQNMKGLMEKPAMHRNFGASKRWRTAKGLVPKGLDSVGFEKWLWRRGS
;
A
#
# COMPACT_ATOMS: atom_id res chain seq x y z
N MET A 1 23.93 39.53 25.29
CA MET A 1 23.19 38.30 25.67
C MET A 1 21.75 38.55 25.28
N GLY A 2 21.15 37.67 24.46
CA GLY A 2 19.75 37.81 24.08
C GLY A 2 18.84 37.24 25.16
N ILE A 3 17.68 37.84 25.35
CA ILE A 3 16.60 37.35 26.22
C ILE A 3 15.73 36.42 25.39
N ASP A 4 15.53 35.18 25.83
CA ASP A 4 14.57 34.26 25.25
C ASP A 4 13.21 34.34 25.93
N ALA A 5 12.15 34.15 25.12
CA ALA A 5 10.79 33.99 25.63
C ALA A 5 10.02 32.98 24.78
N GLY A 6 8.97 32.41 25.38
CA GLY A 6 8.16 31.41 24.70
C GLY A 6 7.13 30.75 25.61
N PHE A 7 6.72 29.56 25.20
CA PHE A 7 5.92 28.69 26.04
C PHE A 7 6.28 27.22 25.84
N ASP A 8 6.08 26.46 26.91
CA ASP A 8 6.23 25.01 26.95
C ASP A 8 4.88 24.32 27.10
N MET A 9 4.77 23.10 26.61
CA MET A 9 3.60 22.24 26.80
C MET A 9 3.83 21.27 27.96
N VAL A 10 3.11 21.46 29.07
CA VAL A 10 3.31 20.69 30.31
C VAL A 10 1.96 20.33 30.98
N PRO A 11 1.65 19.02 31.14
CA PRO A 11 2.44 17.86 30.74
C PRO A 11 2.55 17.73 29.21
N ARG A 12 3.54 16.95 28.74
CA ARG A 12 3.72 16.64 27.31
C ARG A 12 2.44 16.08 26.70
N LEU A 13 2.18 16.40 25.44
CA LEU A 13 1.08 15.79 24.70
C LEU A 13 1.35 14.29 24.53
N SER A 14 0.34 13.49 24.81
CA SER A 14 0.39 12.05 24.59
C SER A 14 0.12 11.71 23.13
N LYS A 15 0.35 10.45 22.75
CA LYS A 15 -0.14 9.88 21.48
C LYS A 15 -1.64 9.54 21.53
N GLY A 16 -2.36 9.93 22.59
CA GLY A 16 -3.79 9.69 22.77
C GLY A 16 -4.66 10.44 21.76
N ALA A 17 -5.89 9.97 21.54
CA ALA A 17 -6.82 10.54 20.56
C ALA A 17 -7.19 12.01 20.87
N VAL A 18 -7.43 12.33 22.15
CA VAL A 18 -7.81 13.68 22.60
C VAL A 18 -6.70 14.69 22.33
N ASP A 19 -5.46 14.37 22.71
CA ASP A 19 -4.31 15.25 22.47
C ASP A 19 -4.04 15.45 20.98
N ARG A 20 -4.19 14.39 20.17
CA ARG A 20 -4.05 14.48 18.71
C ARG A 20 -5.11 15.36 18.07
N GLN A 21 -6.38 15.19 18.44
CA GLN A 21 -7.48 15.99 17.89
C GLN A 21 -7.31 17.47 18.24
N ASN A 22 -7.05 17.77 19.52
CA ASN A 22 -6.85 19.14 19.98
C ASN A 22 -5.62 19.78 19.30
N TRP A 23 -4.56 19.00 19.06
CA TRP A 23 -3.38 19.48 18.34
C TRP A 23 -3.65 19.72 16.86
N GLN A 24 -4.38 18.83 16.20
CA GLN A 24 -4.76 19.03 14.80
C GLN A 24 -5.60 20.30 14.63
N SER A 25 -6.62 20.50 15.48
CA SER A 25 -7.44 21.73 15.45
C SER A 25 -6.60 22.98 15.71
N PHE A 26 -5.65 22.91 16.64
CA PHE A 26 -4.69 23.99 16.87
C PHE A 26 -3.85 24.30 15.62
N ILE A 27 -3.28 23.28 14.96
CA ILE A 27 -2.47 23.45 13.75
C ILE A 27 -3.28 24.04 12.60
N GLU A 28 -4.54 23.62 12.40
CA GLU A 28 -5.39 24.18 11.33
C GLU A 28 -5.72 25.65 11.57
N VAL A 29 -5.95 26.07 12.83
CA VAL A 29 -6.12 27.49 13.16
C VAL A 29 -4.85 28.28 12.86
N ILE A 30 -3.67 27.74 13.19
CA ILE A 30 -2.39 28.39 12.89
C ILE A 30 -2.17 28.51 11.38
N LYS A 31 -2.41 27.46 10.60
CA LYS A 31 -2.31 27.48 9.14
C LYS A 31 -3.22 28.54 8.52
N GLY A 32 -4.49 28.58 8.94
CA GLY A 32 -5.45 29.56 8.43
C GLY A 32 -5.09 31.00 8.81
N HIS A 33 -4.56 31.22 10.02
CA HIS A 33 -4.15 32.55 10.47
C HIS A 33 -2.95 33.09 9.67
N TYR A 34 -1.98 32.24 9.35
CA TYR A 34 -0.72 32.63 8.69
C TYR A 34 -0.66 32.25 7.20
N GLU A 35 -1.78 31.94 6.56
CA GLU A 35 -1.83 31.47 5.16
C GLU A 35 -1.16 32.43 4.16
N LYS A 36 -1.23 33.75 4.44
CA LYS A 36 -0.71 34.82 3.59
C LYS A 36 0.57 35.48 4.15
N ASP A 37 1.17 34.88 5.17
CA ASP A 37 2.38 35.42 5.80
C ASP A 37 3.62 34.77 5.17
N ASP A 38 4.38 35.54 4.39
CA ASP A 38 5.59 35.08 3.71
C ASP A 38 6.71 34.64 4.69
N GLN A 39 6.60 35.01 5.97
CA GLN A 39 7.51 34.57 7.01
C GLN A 39 7.12 33.22 7.61
N VAL A 40 5.98 32.64 7.24
CA VAL A 40 5.55 31.31 7.74
C VAL A 40 5.57 30.31 6.59
N GLU A 41 6.41 29.28 6.72
CA GLU A 41 6.55 28.24 5.70
C GLU A 41 6.08 26.88 6.23
N LEU A 42 5.28 26.20 5.41
CA LEU A 42 4.85 24.83 5.65
C LEU A 42 5.88 23.85 5.10
N LYS A 43 6.51 23.08 5.99
CA LYS A 43 7.33 21.91 5.65
C LYS A 43 6.46 20.65 5.70
N PRO A 44 6.93 19.50 5.19
CA PRO A 44 6.14 18.26 5.17
C PRO A 44 5.61 17.82 6.53
N ASN A 45 6.35 18.08 7.62
CA ASN A 45 6.06 17.54 8.96
C ASN A 45 5.89 18.63 10.03
N TYR A 46 6.10 19.91 9.70
CA TYR A 46 6.08 21.01 10.66
C TYR A 46 5.89 22.36 9.97
N ILE A 47 5.55 23.38 10.74
CA ILE A 47 5.54 24.79 10.34
C ILE A 47 6.83 25.44 10.86
N VAL A 48 7.52 26.20 10.02
CA VAL A 48 8.65 27.04 10.41
C VAL A 48 8.29 28.51 10.26
N PHE A 49 8.52 29.28 11.31
CA PHE A 49 8.34 30.73 11.32
C PHE A 49 9.70 31.38 11.10
N LYS A 50 9.95 32.00 9.95
CA LYS A 50 11.22 32.64 9.54
C LYS A 50 11.50 33.98 10.26
N VAL A 51 11.19 34.03 11.54
CA VAL A 51 11.42 35.15 12.45
C VAL A 51 12.32 34.70 13.59
N GLY A 52 13.19 35.59 14.06
CA GLY A 52 14.09 35.31 15.17
C GLY A 52 14.92 34.03 14.94
N GLU A 53 14.80 33.07 15.86
CA GLU A 53 15.52 31.78 15.83
C GLU A 53 14.72 30.64 15.18
N HIS A 54 13.81 30.97 14.26
CA HIS A 54 13.04 30.00 13.50
C HIS A 54 12.17 29.04 14.33
N PRO A 55 11.25 29.55 15.20
CA PRO A 55 10.44 28.66 16.02
C PRO A 55 9.58 27.72 15.18
N LEU A 56 9.37 26.52 15.70
CA LEU A 56 8.80 25.38 14.95
C LEU A 56 7.54 24.83 15.61
N LEU A 57 6.57 24.40 14.78
CA LEU A 57 5.39 23.63 15.23
C LEU A 57 5.28 22.32 14.46
N PRO A 58 5.44 21.15 15.10
CA PRO A 58 5.28 19.86 14.42
C PRO A 58 3.80 19.57 14.16
N PHE A 59 3.52 18.81 13.10
CA PHE A 59 2.18 18.26 12.87
C PHE A 59 1.87 17.12 13.86
N GLU A 60 2.89 16.42 14.35
CA GLU A 60 2.76 15.43 15.42
C GLU A 60 2.89 16.07 16.81
N GLY A 61 1.76 16.44 17.43
CA GLY A 61 1.76 17.19 18.70
C GLY A 61 2.51 16.56 19.86
N HIS A 62 2.57 15.22 19.93
CA HIS A 62 3.33 14.54 20.99
C HIS A 62 4.85 14.77 20.92
N LYS A 63 5.36 15.25 19.77
CA LYS A 63 6.76 15.66 19.61
C LYS A 63 6.99 17.09 20.10
N PHE A 64 5.94 17.91 20.23
CA PHE A 64 6.07 19.32 20.62
C PHE A 64 6.42 19.46 22.11
N LEU A 65 7.49 20.23 22.37
CA LEU A 65 7.88 20.63 23.73
C LEU A 65 7.76 22.13 23.94
N ARG A 66 8.26 22.93 23.01
CA ARG A 66 8.51 24.37 23.16
C ARG A 66 8.31 25.13 21.86
N PHE A 67 7.74 26.32 21.98
CA PHE A 67 7.76 27.35 20.95
C PHE A 67 8.37 28.63 21.55
N SER A 68 9.54 29.03 21.07
CA SER A 68 10.32 30.14 21.65
C SER A 68 11.31 30.72 20.67
N SER A 69 11.74 31.95 20.93
CA SER A 69 12.82 32.61 20.20
C SER A 69 13.37 33.78 21.04
N LYS A 70 14.54 34.30 20.65
CA LYS A 70 15.07 35.55 21.19
C LYS A 70 14.14 36.72 20.89
N ILE A 71 13.78 37.45 21.94
CA ILE A 71 12.94 38.66 21.89
C ILE A 71 13.73 39.96 22.06
N SER A 72 15.05 39.87 22.19
CA SER A 72 15.94 41.04 22.25
C SER A 72 17.12 40.90 21.28
N GLY A 73 17.58 42.02 20.72
CA GLY A 73 18.73 42.07 19.80
C GLY A 73 18.32 42.34 18.34
N SER A 74 19.29 42.26 17.42
CA SER A 74 19.11 42.63 16.00
C SER A 74 18.10 41.78 15.22
N HIS A 75 17.69 40.62 15.77
CA HIS A 75 16.77 39.66 15.14
C HIS A 75 15.39 39.60 15.83
N ALA A 76 15.10 40.50 16.77
CA ALA A 76 13.89 40.45 17.60
C ALA A 76 12.63 41.08 16.97
N ASN A 77 12.77 41.81 15.86
CA ASN A 77 11.65 42.56 15.27
C ASN A 77 10.47 41.64 14.90
N GLY A 78 9.32 41.86 15.53
CA GLY A 78 8.07 41.16 15.25
C GLY A 78 7.93 39.76 15.89
N VAL A 79 9.01 39.18 16.44
CA VAL A 79 9.03 37.81 16.98
C VAL A 79 8.04 37.62 18.13
N GLU A 80 7.93 38.63 19.01
CA GLU A 80 7.01 38.60 20.16
C GLU A 80 5.55 38.42 19.73
N GLU A 81 5.14 39.01 18.59
CA GLU A 81 3.78 38.91 18.09
C GLU A 81 3.42 37.47 17.66
N TYR A 82 4.37 36.77 17.03
CA TYR A 82 4.21 35.35 16.69
C TYR A 82 4.13 34.49 17.94
N ILE A 83 5.04 34.67 18.90
CA ILE A 83 5.02 33.94 20.17
C ILE A 83 3.69 34.16 20.88
N ASP A 84 3.24 35.40 21.02
CA ASP A 84 2.02 35.74 21.72
C ASP A 84 0.76 35.22 21.04
N THR A 85 0.72 35.25 19.70
CA THR A 85 -0.42 34.76 18.94
C THR A 85 -0.51 33.24 18.99
N VAL A 86 0.58 32.53 18.68
CA VAL A 86 0.64 31.06 18.77
C VAL A 86 0.32 30.59 20.20
N ARG A 87 0.88 31.26 21.22
CA ARG A 87 0.57 30.96 22.63
C ARG A 87 -0.89 31.16 22.97
N ARG A 88 -1.53 32.25 22.52
CA ARG A 88 -2.95 32.53 22.78
C ARG A 88 -3.85 31.45 22.17
N VAL A 89 -3.59 31.07 20.92
CA VAL A 89 -4.32 29.98 20.26
C VAL A 89 -4.09 28.65 20.99
N ALA A 90 -2.84 28.35 21.38
CA ALA A 90 -2.55 27.14 22.16
C ALA A 90 -3.28 27.13 23.52
N LYS A 91 -3.38 28.28 24.18
CA LYS A 91 -4.06 28.40 25.48
C LYS A 91 -5.57 28.16 25.38
N VAL A 92 -6.19 28.45 24.23
CA VAL A 92 -7.60 28.11 23.96
C VAL A 92 -7.78 26.60 23.90
N SER A 93 -6.89 25.89 23.20
CA SER A 93 -7.00 24.44 23.00
C SER A 93 -6.51 23.60 24.19
N PHE A 94 -5.53 24.09 24.96
CA PHE A 94 -4.83 23.30 25.97
C PHE A 94 -4.83 23.91 27.38
N GLY A 95 -5.42 25.10 27.55
CA GLY A 95 -5.64 25.73 28.86
C GLY A 95 -4.35 25.87 29.68
N SER A 96 -4.39 25.37 30.91
CA SER A 96 -3.29 25.46 31.88
C SER A 96 -2.04 24.66 31.52
N ARG A 97 -2.09 23.84 30.45
CA ARG A 97 -0.92 23.10 29.97
C ARG A 97 0.10 23.98 29.25
N VAL A 98 -0.32 25.14 28.75
CA VAL A 98 0.55 26.12 28.11
C VAL A 98 1.25 26.94 29.18
N ARG A 99 2.55 26.71 29.37
CA ARG A 99 3.39 27.36 30.38
C ARG A 99 4.28 28.41 29.72
N ALA A 100 3.85 29.67 29.78
CA ALA A 100 4.63 30.79 29.28
C ALA A 100 5.85 31.05 30.17
N TRP A 101 6.95 31.48 29.57
CA TRP A 101 8.19 31.84 30.26
C TRP A 101 8.91 32.97 29.51
N ASN A 102 9.75 33.72 30.23
CA ASN A 102 10.52 34.86 29.74
C ASN A 102 11.73 35.06 30.65
N GLU A 103 12.93 34.91 30.08
CA GLU A 103 14.18 35.01 30.84
C GLU A 103 14.40 36.40 31.44
N GLY A 104 13.92 37.45 30.78
CA GLY A 104 13.99 38.83 31.27
C GLY A 104 13.10 39.10 32.48
N ALA A 105 12.17 38.19 32.78
CA ALA A 105 11.32 38.22 33.97
C ALA A 105 11.73 37.15 35.00
N ASP A 106 12.91 36.55 34.86
CA ASP A 106 13.40 35.43 35.68
C ASP A 106 12.48 34.19 35.68
N ILE A 107 11.67 34.01 34.62
CA ILE A 107 10.83 32.83 34.43
C ILE A 107 11.45 31.98 33.31
N TRP A 108 11.96 30.82 33.68
CA TRP A 108 12.67 29.92 32.77
C TRP A 108 11.75 28.84 32.21
N GLY A 109 12.07 28.39 30.99
CA GLY A 109 11.38 27.26 30.39
C GLY A 109 11.65 25.95 31.15
N ILE A 110 10.69 25.02 31.10
CA ILE A 110 10.67 23.80 31.91
C ILE A 110 11.59 22.72 31.34
N TYR A 111 11.64 22.60 30.01
CA TYR A 111 12.53 21.65 29.34
C TYR A 111 13.92 22.26 29.15
N ASN A 112 14.96 21.44 29.29
CA ASN A 112 16.31 21.89 28.97
C ASN A 112 16.52 21.96 27.44
N TRP A 113 17.52 22.71 27.00
CA TRP A 113 17.77 22.93 25.57
C TRP A 113 18.17 21.66 24.80
N GLN A 114 18.76 20.66 25.47
CA GLN A 114 19.08 19.38 24.81
C GLN A 114 17.79 18.65 24.42
N GLU A 115 16.82 18.53 25.32
CA GLU A 115 15.52 17.90 25.06
C GLU A 115 14.73 18.62 23.98
N VAL A 116 14.76 19.97 23.99
CA VAL A 116 14.09 20.80 22.99
C VAL A 116 14.72 20.58 21.60
N ASN A 117 16.05 20.56 21.51
CA ASN A 117 16.75 20.32 20.25
C ASN A 117 16.56 18.89 19.73
N ASP A 118 16.50 17.89 20.63
CA ASP A 118 16.14 16.51 20.27
C ASP A 118 14.72 16.42 19.70
N SER A 119 13.77 17.12 20.33
CA SER A 119 12.40 17.27 19.83
C SER A 119 12.39 17.89 18.43
N PHE A 120 13.08 19.01 18.21
CA PHE A 120 13.15 19.66 16.89
C PHE A 120 13.74 18.75 15.81
N ARG A 121 14.84 18.05 16.11
CA ARG A 121 15.44 17.07 15.18
C ARG A 121 14.46 15.96 14.80
N SER A 122 13.58 15.55 15.71
CA SER A 122 12.58 14.51 15.45
C SER A 122 11.48 14.92 14.47
N TYR A 123 11.35 16.21 14.13
CA TYR A 123 10.35 16.68 13.16
C TYR A 123 10.75 16.34 11.72
N GLU A 124 12.05 16.30 11.43
CA GLU A 124 12.60 15.94 10.11
C GLU A 124 12.68 14.42 9.89
N GLN A 125 12.65 13.65 10.98
CA GLN A 125 12.66 12.20 10.91
C GLN A 125 11.22 11.68 10.73
N PRO A 126 10.90 10.97 9.62
CA PRO A 126 9.63 10.28 9.51
C PRO A 126 9.54 9.32 10.69
N GLY A 127 8.48 9.42 11.49
CA GLY A 127 8.36 8.65 12.72
C GLY A 127 8.62 7.16 12.49
N GLU A 128 9.70 6.64 13.08
CA GLU A 128 9.78 5.22 13.37
C GLU A 128 8.55 4.90 14.22
N PHE A 129 7.67 4.05 13.70
CA PHE A 129 6.31 3.80 14.19
C PHE A 129 5.25 4.84 13.85
N GLU A 130 5.14 5.20 12.57
CA GLU A 130 3.81 5.53 12.03
C GLU A 130 3.05 4.28 11.62
N ILE A 131 2.06 4.02 12.47
CA ILE A 131 0.82 3.31 12.23
C ILE A 131 0.35 3.50 10.77
N PRO A 132 0.13 2.42 9.99
CA PRO A 132 -0.44 2.50 8.64
C PRO A 132 -1.67 3.40 8.58
N THR A 133 -1.87 4.14 7.48
CA THR A 133 -3.08 4.95 7.19
C THR A 133 -4.37 4.19 7.49
N SER A 134 -4.37 2.87 7.31
CA SER A 134 -5.49 1.97 7.63
C SER A 134 -5.90 1.95 9.11
N ILE A 135 -4.99 2.21 10.06
CA ILE A 135 -5.33 2.30 11.49
C ILE A 135 -5.75 3.73 11.86
N ALA A 136 -5.31 4.77 11.14
CA ALA A 136 -5.90 6.11 11.30
C ALA A 136 -7.39 6.09 10.88
N GLN A 137 -7.71 5.40 9.79
CA GLN A 137 -9.07 5.13 9.33
C GLN A 137 -9.89 4.36 10.39
N TYR A 138 -9.29 3.34 11.02
CA TYR A 138 -9.95 2.51 12.04
C TYR A 138 -10.17 3.23 13.38
N VAL A 139 -9.32 4.20 13.72
CA VAL A 139 -9.34 4.87 15.04
C VAL A 139 -10.02 6.25 14.99
N PHE A 140 -9.95 6.96 13.86
CA PHE A 140 -10.43 8.36 13.73
C PHE A 140 -11.58 8.54 12.76
N GLY A 141 -11.93 7.53 11.95
CA GLY A 141 -13.00 7.62 10.96
C GLY A 141 -12.73 8.61 9.81
N THR A 142 -11.52 9.16 9.73
CA THR A 142 -11.08 10.12 8.71
C THR A 142 -9.70 9.75 8.18
N ASP A 143 -9.49 9.92 6.88
CA ASP A 143 -8.20 9.81 6.22
C ASP A 143 -7.76 11.23 5.84
N PRO A 144 -6.84 11.87 6.60
CA PRO A 144 -6.46 13.25 6.35
C PRO A 144 -5.83 13.47 4.96
N ILE A 145 -5.29 12.43 4.32
CA ILE A 145 -4.79 12.54 2.93
C ILE A 145 -5.97 12.60 1.96
N SER A 146 -6.98 11.75 2.17
CA SER A 146 -8.24 11.78 1.41
C SER A 146 -9.03 13.06 1.64
N ASP A 147 -9.14 13.52 2.88
CA ASP A 147 -9.91 14.70 3.28
C ASP A 147 -9.29 16.01 2.76
N LEU A 148 -7.95 16.07 2.69
CA LEU A 148 -7.21 17.20 2.11
C LEU A 148 -7.01 17.07 0.60
N ASN A 149 -7.51 15.99 -0.02
CA ASN A 149 -7.38 15.66 -1.43
C ASN A 149 -5.92 15.74 -1.94
N LEU A 150 -4.97 15.34 -1.08
CA LEU A 150 -3.55 15.34 -1.42
C LEU A 150 -3.23 14.06 -2.22
N PRO A 151 -2.54 14.16 -3.37
CA PRO A 151 -2.23 12.97 -4.13
C PRO A 151 -1.26 12.08 -3.35
N LEU A 152 -1.60 10.79 -3.19
CA LEU A 152 -0.82 9.77 -2.47
C LEU A 152 0.55 9.51 -3.11
N PHE A 153 0.68 9.78 -4.41
CA PHE A 153 1.88 9.57 -5.19
C PHE A 153 2.13 10.74 -6.15
N SER A 154 3.31 10.76 -6.75
CA SER A 154 3.68 11.66 -7.84
C SER A 154 4.35 10.87 -8.96
N VAL A 155 4.17 11.32 -10.20
CA VAL A 155 4.88 10.76 -11.35
C VAL A 155 6.26 11.40 -11.42
N GLN A 156 7.31 10.60 -11.32
CA GLN A 156 8.70 11.07 -11.32
C GLN A 156 9.55 10.28 -12.33
N PRO A 157 10.65 10.87 -12.85
CA PRO A 157 11.69 10.10 -13.53
C PRO A 157 12.30 9.07 -12.58
N VAL A 158 12.48 7.84 -13.04
CA VAL A 158 13.14 6.75 -12.32
C VAL A 158 14.31 6.27 -13.15
N THR A 159 15.50 6.26 -12.53
CA THR A 159 16.76 5.85 -13.17
C THR A 159 16.60 4.50 -13.86
N ASP A 160 16.98 4.43 -15.13
CA ASP A 160 16.91 3.24 -16.00
C ASP A 160 15.51 2.64 -16.25
N LYS A 161 14.44 3.28 -15.78
CA LYS A 161 13.04 2.82 -15.95
C LYS A 161 12.10 3.86 -16.58
N GLY A 162 12.60 5.06 -16.89
CA GLY A 162 11.79 6.11 -17.49
C GLY A 162 10.97 6.87 -16.46
N LYS A 163 9.63 6.75 -16.48
CA LYS A 163 8.75 7.37 -15.48
C LYS A 163 8.22 6.28 -14.55
N GLY A 164 7.96 6.64 -13.29
CA GLY A 164 7.37 5.77 -12.29
C GLY A 164 6.48 6.54 -11.32
N LEU A 165 5.66 5.81 -10.56
CA LEU A 165 4.89 6.38 -9.46
C LEU A 165 5.74 6.29 -8.19
N VAL A 166 5.94 7.42 -7.51
CA VAL A 166 6.68 7.50 -6.25
C VAL A 166 5.75 7.97 -5.15
N ALA A 167 5.68 7.22 -4.05
CA ALA A 167 4.81 7.51 -2.91
C ALA A 167 5.21 8.86 -2.27
N ARG A 168 4.23 9.74 -2.03
CA ARG A 168 4.44 11.02 -1.34
C ARG A 168 4.33 10.88 0.18
N PHE A 169 3.61 9.85 0.62
CA PHE A 169 3.36 9.52 2.02
C PHE A 169 3.64 8.04 2.28
N ASN A 170 3.65 7.65 3.55
CA ASN A 170 3.64 6.23 3.90
C ASN A 170 2.28 5.64 3.49
N ILE A 171 2.30 4.54 2.74
CA ILE A 171 1.09 3.82 2.32
C ILE A 171 1.01 2.51 3.11
N GLY A 172 -0.13 2.28 3.74
CA GLY A 172 -0.39 1.10 4.55
C GLY A 172 -0.63 -0.15 3.72
N LYS A 173 -0.30 -1.33 4.26
CA LYS A 173 -0.71 -2.61 3.67
C LYS A 173 -2.25 -2.68 3.63
N GLY A 174 -2.79 -3.02 2.47
CA GLY A 174 -4.23 -3.09 2.19
C GLY A 174 -4.83 -1.79 1.64
N GLU A 175 -4.06 -0.70 1.61
CA GLU A 175 -4.57 0.60 1.16
C GLU A 175 -4.67 0.66 -0.36
N ARG A 176 -5.78 1.22 -0.87
CA ARG A 176 -5.99 1.42 -2.29
C ARG A 176 -5.26 2.68 -2.74
N ILE A 177 -4.26 2.50 -3.59
CA ILE A 177 -3.40 3.56 -4.14
C ILE A 177 -4.11 4.29 -5.28
N LEU A 178 -4.75 3.53 -6.16
CA LEU A 178 -5.36 4.06 -7.39
C LEU A 178 -6.53 3.18 -7.83
N SER A 179 -7.56 3.82 -8.39
CA SER A 179 -8.60 3.16 -9.17
C SER A 179 -8.80 3.95 -10.45
N GLU A 180 -8.61 3.32 -11.61
CA GLU A 180 -8.56 4.02 -12.89
C GLU A 180 -9.30 3.25 -13.99
N LYS A 181 -10.12 3.97 -14.76
CA LYS A 181 -10.75 3.41 -15.96
C LYS A 181 -9.74 3.42 -17.12
N PRO A 182 -9.78 2.42 -18.01
CA PRO A 182 -8.90 2.42 -19.17
C PRO A 182 -9.28 3.54 -20.13
N PHE A 183 -8.31 4.07 -20.89
CA PHE A 183 -8.58 4.87 -22.09
C PHE A 183 -9.55 4.13 -23.02
N PHE A 184 -9.26 2.85 -23.25
CA PHE A 184 -10.07 1.92 -24.01
C PHE A 184 -9.67 0.49 -23.70
N THR A 185 -10.54 -0.44 -24.04
CA THR A 185 -10.26 -1.88 -23.99
C THR A 185 -9.97 -2.46 -25.37
N THR A 186 -9.20 -3.55 -25.41
CA THR A 186 -8.91 -4.38 -26.59
C THR A 186 -9.54 -5.76 -26.42
N GLN A 187 -9.92 -6.42 -27.50
CA GLN A 187 -10.63 -7.70 -27.44
C GLN A 187 -9.72 -8.93 -27.38
N ASN A 188 -8.44 -8.77 -27.71
CA ASN A 188 -7.49 -9.88 -27.69
C ASN A 188 -6.09 -9.37 -27.35
N LEU A 189 -5.73 -9.46 -26.08
CA LEU A 189 -4.41 -9.11 -25.52
C LEU A 189 -3.27 -9.92 -26.11
N PHE A 190 -3.55 -11.18 -26.48
CA PHE A 190 -2.54 -12.19 -26.80
C PHE A 190 -2.41 -12.47 -28.30
N SER A 191 -3.19 -11.79 -29.13
CA SER A 191 -3.16 -11.94 -30.58
C SER A 191 -2.58 -10.71 -31.26
N GLU A 192 -1.70 -10.95 -32.23
CA GLU A 192 -1.20 -9.91 -33.15
C GLU A 192 -2.29 -9.35 -34.07
N SER A 193 -3.53 -9.88 -33.99
CA SER A 193 -4.67 -9.47 -34.81
C SER A 193 -5.20 -8.05 -34.52
N MET A 194 -4.69 -7.36 -33.49
CA MET A 194 -5.06 -5.95 -33.28
C MET A 194 -4.34 -5.06 -34.29
N THR A 195 -5.09 -4.66 -35.32
CA THR A 195 -4.57 -3.78 -36.36
C THR A 195 -4.33 -2.37 -35.81
N GLU A 196 -3.23 -1.75 -36.25
CA GLU A 196 -2.91 -0.35 -35.97
C GLU A 196 -4.10 0.59 -36.25
N SER A 197 -4.89 0.29 -37.30
CA SER A 197 -6.09 1.03 -37.68
C SER A 197 -7.22 0.97 -36.65
N SER A 198 -7.41 -0.18 -35.98
CA SER A 198 -8.42 -0.35 -34.95
C SER A 198 -8.08 0.50 -33.72
N ILE A 199 -6.81 0.48 -33.30
CA ILE A 199 -6.33 1.28 -32.17
C ILE A 199 -6.39 2.77 -32.53
N ALA A 200 -5.97 3.16 -33.75
CA ALA A 200 -6.07 4.53 -34.22
C ALA A 200 -7.52 5.06 -34.18
N THR A 201 -8.51 4.22 -34.46
CA THR A 201 -9.93 4.58 -34.37
C THR A 201 -10.35 4.84 -32.93
N LYS A 202 -9.94 3.97 -31.99
CA LYS A 202 -10.19 4.17 -30.55
C LYS A 202 -9.50 5.45 -30.04
N LEU A 203 -8.25 5.69 -30.43
CA LEU A 203 -7.50 6.90 -30.06
C LEU A 203 -8.15 8.19 -30.58
N LYS A 204 -8.67 8.17 -31.83
CA LYS A 204 -9.37 9.33 -32.40
C LYS A 204 -10.62 9.72 -31.61
N ALA A 205 -11.25 8.77 -30.91
CA ALA A 205 -12.41 9.03 -30.06
C ALA A 205 -12.06 9.65 -28.70
N LEU A 206 -10.78 9.61 -28.30
CA LEU A 206 -10.30 10.24 -27.06
C LEU A 206 -10.09 11.75 -27.25
N SER A 207 -10.05 12.50 -26.14
CA SER A 207 -9.64 13.90 -26.16
C SER A 207 -8.18 14.08 -26.60
N LYS A 208 -7.80 15.29 -27.01
CA LYS A 208 -6.41 15.59 -27.39
C LYS A 208 -5.42 15.41 -26.25
N THR A 209 -5.86 15.61 -25.01
CA THR A 209 -5.02 15.39 -23.82
C THR A 209 -4.77 13.90 -23.61
N GLU A 210 -5.81 13.07 -23.66
CA GLU A 210 -5.70 11.61 -23.54
C GLU A 210 -4.89 10.99 -24.68
N GLN A 211 -5.07 11.48 -25.92
CA GLN A 211 -4.25 11.07 -27.07
C GLN A 211 -2.76 11.33 -26.80
N ARG A 212 -2.38 12.52 -26.33
CA ARG A 212 -0.99 12.85 -25.99
C ARG A 212 -0.45 11.98 -24.86
N GLN A 213 -1.28 11.71 -23.85
CA GLN A 213 -0.88 10.87 -22.72
C GLN A 213 -0.64 9.43 -23.17
N PHE A 214 -1.54 8.83 -23.95
CA PHE A 214 -1.34 7.52 -24.55
C PHE A 214 -0.04 7.46 -25.37
N LEU A 215 0.21 8.46 -26.23
CA LEU A 215 1.41 8.53 -27.05
C LEU A 215 2.70 8.74 -26.24
N SER A 216 2.59 9.14 -24.97
CA SER A 216 3.72 9.29 -24.06
C SER A 216 4.05 8.01 -23.26
N LEU A 217 3.20 6.98 -23.35
CA LEU A 217 3.45 5.69 -22.70
C LEU A 217 4.65 4.98 -23.34
N HIS A 218 5.25 4.07 -22.57
CA HIS A 218 6.43 3.34 -23.03
C HIS A 218 6.11 2.44 -24.22
N ASN A 219 7.05 2.28 -25.16
CA ASN A 219 6.87 1.39 -26.32
C ASN A 219 8.10 0.52 -26.53
N ASN A 220 8.00 -0.75 -26.14
CA ASN A 220 9.04 -1.76 -26.36
C ASN A 220 9.13 -2.26 -27.81
N PHE A 221 8.21 -1.84 -28.68
CA PHE A 221 8.10 -2.26 -30.08
C PHE A 221 7.96 -1.03 -31.01
N PRO A 222 8.96 -0.13 -31.05
CA PRO A 222 8.93 1.01 -31.96
C PRO A 222 9.05 0.54 -33.42
N GLY A 223 8.46 1.30 -34.35
CA GLY A 223 8.54 0.99 -35.78
C GLY A 223 7.23 1.26 -36.52
N LYS A 224 6.87 0.36 -37.44
CA LYS A 224 5.74 0.54 -38.39
C LYS A 224 4.36 0.58 -37.72
N HIS A 225 4.22 0.02 -36.52
CA HIS A 225 2.94 -0.10 -35.80
C HIS A 225 3.08 0.45 -34.37
N PRO A 226 3.27 1.77 -34.21
CA PRO A 226 3.55 2.38 -32.90
C PRO A 226 2.39 2.22 -31.90
N PHE A 227 1.12 2.31 -32.33
CA PHE A 227 -0.02 2.19 -31.42
C PHE A 227 -0.17 0.76 -30.91
N SER A 228 -0.07 -0.24 -31.79
CA SER A 228 -0.04 -1.64 -31.38
C SER A 228 1.15 -1.95 -30.46
N GLY A 229 2.31 -1.35 -30.70
CA GLY A 229 3.49 -1.47 -29.83
C GLY A 229 3.26 -0.92 -28.42
N ILE A 230 2.65 0.27 -28.30
CA ILE A 230 2.26 0.86 -27.00
C ILE A 230 1.26 -0.04 -26.29
N VAL A 231 0.19 -0.49 -26.97
CA VAL A 231 -0.81 -1.39 -26.37
C VAL A 231 -0.15 -2.68 -25.88
N ARG A 232 0.67 -3.32 -26.70
CA ARG A 232 1.38 -4.56 -26.33
C ARG A 232 2.31 -4.38 -25.13
N THR A 233 2.86 -3.20 -24.95
CA THR A 233 3.78 -2.89 -23.85
C THR A 233 3.03 -2.63 -22.54
N ASN A 234 1.84 -2.02 -22.60
CA ASN A 234 1.21 -1.41 -21.42
C ASN A 234 -0.14 -2.03 -21.03
N ALA A 235 -0.77 -2.83 -21.91
CA ALA A 235 -2.10 -3.36 -21.64
C ALA A 235 -2.07 -4.37 -20.49
N LEU A 236 -2.97 -4.20 -19.53
CA LEU A 236 -3.21 -5.17 -18.45
C LEU A 236 -4.49 -5.98 -18.75
N PRO A 237 -4.52 -7.28 -18.44
CA PRO A 237 -5.75 -8.08 -18.53
C PRO A 237 -6.86 -7.50 -17.64
N CYS A 238 -8.05 -7.31 -18.20
CA CYS A 238 -9.25 -6.93 -17.46
C CYS A 238 -9.81 -8.16 -16.71
N GLY A 239 -9.05 -8.66 -15.73
CA GLY A 239 -9.36 -9.83 -14.92
C GLY A 239 -8.42 -11.01 -15.18
N SER A 240 -8.39 -11.95 -14.24
CA SER A 240 -7.64 -13.19 -14.37
C SER A 240 -8.09 -13.96 -15.62
N ASP A 241 -7.14 -14.41 -16.43
CA ASP A 241 -7.36 -15.13 -17.69
C ASP A 241 -8.20 -14.40 -18.75
N SER A 242 -8.42 -13.09 -18.56
CA SER A 242 -9.17 -12.29 -19.52
C SER A 242 -8.37 -12.06 -20.80
N VAL A 243 -9.01 -12.32 -21.95
CA VAL A 243 -8.46 -11.93 -23.26
C VAL A 243 -8.65 -10.43 -23.54
N ILE A 244 -9.46 -9.75 -22.74
CA ILE A 244 -9.73 -8.32 -22.87
C ILE A 244 -8.65 -7.55 -22.11
N GLY A 245 -8.06 -6.55 -22.76
CA GLY A 245 -6.99 -5.74 -22.17
C GLY A 245 -7.37 -4.28 -22.03
N GLY A 246 -6.99 -3.67 -20.92
CA GLY A 246 -7.13 -2.23 -20.68
C GLY A 246 -5.80 -1.51 -20.83
N VAL A 247 -5.81 -0.33 -21.45
CA VAL A 247 -4.67 0.61 -21.41
C VAL A 247 -5.07 1.81 -20.58
N TYR A 248 -4.22 2.20 -19.64
CA TYR A 248 -4.57 3.13 -18.57
C TYR A 248 -3.68 4.38 -18.59
N PRO A 249 -4.22 5.56 -18.26
CA PRO A 249 -3.46 6.80 -18.23
C PRO A 249 -2.28 6.80 -17.24
N THR A 250 -2.50 6.29 -16.03
CA THR A 250 -1.56 6.41 -14.91
C THR A 250 -1.01 5.05 -14.50
N ILE A 251 -1.85 4.01 -14.46
CA ILE A 251 -1.43 2.65 -14.07
C ILE A 251 -0.33 2.11 -14.99
N CYS A 252 -0.35 2.45 -16.28
CA CYS A 252 0.68 2.04 -17.23
C CYS A 252 2.06 2.67 -16.98
N LEU A 253 2.19 3.61 -16.05
CA LEU A 253 3.47 4.17 -15.61
C LEU A 253 4.08 3.41 -14.41
N ILE A 254 3.35 2.48 -13.81
CA ILE A 254 3.84 1.70 -12.65
C ILE A 254 4.84 0.68 -13.14
N ASN A 255 6.10 0.79 -12.70
CA ASN A 255 7.17 -0.10 -13.13
C ASN A 255 7.11 -1.50 -12.51
N HIS A 256 7.88 -2.41 -13.12
CA HIS A 256 8.06 -3.76 -12.65
C HIS A 256 8.97 -3.87 -11.41
N SER A 257 8.60 -4.76 -10.49
CA SER A 257 9.50 -5.38 -9.53
C SER A 257 9.16 -6.87 -9.38
N CYS A 258 10.17 -7.73 -9.25
CA CYS A 258 9.99 -9.16 -8.99
C CYS A 258 9.53 -9.46 -7.55
N LEU A 259 9.71 -8.49 -6.64
CA LEU A 259 9.15 -8.44 -5.28
C LEU A 259 8.35 -7.13 -5.16
N PRO A 260 7.16 -7.08 -5.79
CA PRO A 260 6.40 -5.86 -5.88
C PRO A 260 5.92 -5.40 -4.50
N ASN A 261 5.56 -4.12 -4.42
CA ASN A 261 4.92 -3.55 -3.22
C ASN A 261 3.43 -3.25 -3.41
N ALA A 262 2.94 -3.33 -4.65
CA ALA A 262 1.53 -3.22 -4.98
C ALA A 262 1.06 -4.39 -5.86
N HIS A 263 -0.26 -4.58 -5.92
CA HIS A 263 -0.94 -5.54 -6.77
C HIS A 263 -2.01 -4.84 -7.58
N ASN A 264 -2.14 -5.20 -8.86
CA ASN A 264 -3.23 -4.75 -9.72
C ASN A 264 -4.35 -5.77 -9.75
N SER A 265 -5.59 -5.31 -9.68
CA SER A 265 -6.80 -6.14 -9.82
C SER A 265 -7.88 -5.42 -10.59
N TRP A 266 -8.52 -6.13 -11.51
CA TRP A 266 -9.66 -5.62 -12.28
C TRP A 266 -10.97 -5.75 -11.48
N ASN A 267 -11.61 -4.62 -11.20
CA ASN A 267 -12.96 -4.61 -10.66
C ASN A 267 -13.97 -4.60 -11.81
N SER A 268 -14.63 -5.74 -12.05
CA SER A 268 -15.57 -5.88 -13.17
C SER A 268 -16.89 -5.12 -12.99
N ASP A 269 -17.32 -4.87 -11.75
CA ASP A 269 -18.52 -4.07 -11.45
C ASP A 269 -18.27 -2.58 -11.76
N ALA A 270 -17.14 -2.05 -11.30
CA ALA A 270 -16.74 -0.65 -11.54
C ALA A 270 -16.12 -0.41 -12.93
N LYS A 271 -15.73 -1.49 -13.63
CA LYS A 271 -15.02 -1.48 -14.91
C LYS A 271 -13.74 -0.65 -14.87
N CYS A 272 -12.96 -0.84 -13.81
CA CYS A 272 -11.69 -0.16 -13.59
C CYS A 272 -10.64 -1.14 -13.07
N GLU A 273 -9.38 -0.76 -13.26
CA GLU A 273 -8.26 -1.42 -12.60
C GLU A 273 -8.04 -0.73 -11.24
N THR A 274 -7.71 -1.52 -10.24
CA THR A 274 -7.38 -1.06 -8.89
C THR A 274 -5.96 -1.46 -8.55
N ILE A 275 -5.25 -0.59 -7.83
CA ILE A 275 -3.89 -0.83 -7.34
C ILE A 275 -3.94 -0.76 -5.81
N HIS A 276 -3.51 -1.83 -5.14
CA HIS A 276 -3.43 -1.88 -3.67
C HIS A 276 -2.02 -2.18 -3.20
N ALA A 277 -1.64 -1.54 -2.10
CA ALA A 277 -0.39 -1.84 -1.41
C ALA A 277 -0.49 -3.22 -0.73
N ILE A 278 0.37 -4.16 -1.12
CA ILE A 278 0.40 -5.53 -0.53
C ILE A 278 1.39 -5.64 0.63
N ARG A 279 2.27 -4.66 0.76
CA ARG A 279 3.14 -4.41 1.93
C ARG A 279 3.22 -2.90 2.16
N ARG A 280 3.77 -2.49 3.30
CA ARG A 280 4.01 -1.06 3.57
C ARG A 280 4.93 -0.47 2.49
N ILE A 281 4.58 0.73 2.02
CA ILE A 281 5.38 1.53 1.09
C ILE A 281 5.78 2.80 1.82
N LYS A 282 7.07 3.13 1.85
CA LYS A 282 7.55 4.35 2.51
C LYS A 282 7.38 5.56 1.60
N ALA A 283 7.23 6.74 2.19
CA ALA A 283 7.36 7.98 1.43
C ALA A 283 8.70 8.01 0.68
N GLY A 284 8.69 8.38 -0.60
CA GLY A 284 9.85 8.33 -1.50
C GLY A 284 10.13 6.96 -2.14
N GLU A 285 9.43 5.88 -1.76
CA GLU A 285 9.57 4.57 -2.40
C GLU A 285 8.77 4.52 -3.71
N GLU A 286 9.34 3.87 -4.73
CA GLU A 286 8.66 3.60 -6.01
C GLU A 286 7.55 2.56 -5.82
N ILE A 287 6.35 2.85 -6.32
CA ILE A 287 5.22 1.91 -6.37
C ILE A 287 5.44 0.98 -7.58
N THR A 288 5.40 -0.33 -7.33
CA THR A 288 5.75 -1.36 -8.33
C THR A 288 4.78 -2.54 -8.29
N ILE A 289 4.53 -3.14 -9.46
CA ILE A 289 3.74 -4.36 -9.64
C ILE A 289 4.58 -5.46 -10.32
N SER A 290 4.11 -6.70 -10.30
CA SER A 290 4.74 -7.77 -11.09
C SER A 290 4.22 -7.74 -12.52
N TYR A 291 5.11 -7.82 -13.50
CA TYR A 291 4.78 -8.02 -14.91
C TYR A 291 4.94 -9.48 -15.32
N ASP A 292 5.71 -10.26 -14.54
CA ASP A 292 5.97 -11.66 -14.80
C ASP A 292 5.06 -12.57 -13.96
N LYS A 293 4.93 -13.82 -14.43
CA LYS A 293 4.12 -14.88 -13.80
C LYS A 293 4.87 -15.65 -12.71
N GLY A 294 6.00 -15.15 -12.21
CA GLY A 294 6.84 -15.82 -11.22
C GLY A 294 7.94 -16.70 -11.82
N GLU A 295 8.29 -16.52 -13.10
CA GLU A 295 9.24 -17.36 -13.83
C GLU A 295 10.68 -17.27 -13.27
N PRO A 296 11.57 -18.26 -13.53
CA PRO A 296 13.00 -18.17 -13.24
C PRO A 296 13.71 -17.04 -14.01
N TYR A 297 14.91 -16.68 -13.57
CA TYR A 297 15.67 -15.52 -14.08
C TYR A 297 15.81 -15.47 -15.60
N ASP A 298 16.28 -16.53 -16.24
CA ASP A 298 16.53 -16.53 -17.69
C ASP A 298 15.24 -16.34 -18.50
N ALA A 299 14.15 -16.98 -18.06
CA ALA A 299 12.83 -16.81 -18.66
C ALA A 299 12.32 -15.38 -18.49
N ARG A 300 12.42 -14.80 -17.28
CA ARG A 300 12.04 -13.40 -17.02
C ARG A 300 12.85 -12.41 -17.87
N ARG A 301 14.17 -12.59 -17.94
CA ARG A 301 15.06 -11.72 -18.73
C ARG A 301 14.67 -11.74 -20.21
N ALA A 302 14.39 -12.92 -20.76
CA ALA A 302 13.94 -13.06 -22.14
C ALA A 302 12.58 -12.39 -22.38
N THR A 303 11.61 -12.57 -21.48
CA THR A 303 10.25 -12.04 -21.63
C THR A 303 10.16 -10.54 -21.42
N LEU A 304 10.80 -10.01 -20.38
CA LEU A 304 10.63 -8.61 -19.99
C LEU A 304 11.47 -7.66 -20.85
N LYS A 305 12.47 -8.16 -21.60
CA LYS A 305 13.45 -7.34 -22.36
C LYS A 305 14.01 -6.17 -21.54
N MET A 306 13.98 -6.26 -20.21
CA MET A 306 14.36 -5.21 -19.29
C MET A 306 15.82 -5.38 -18.91
N HIS A 307 16.57 -4.29 -19.01
CA HIS A 307 17.98 -4.27 -18.65
C HIS A 307 18.22 -4.10 -17.13
N SER A 308 17.22 -3.68 -16.34
CA SER A 308 17.53 -3.05 -15.03
C SER A 308 16.43 -3.14 -13.94
N ALA A 309 15.72 -4.26 -13.77
CA ALA A 309 14.92 -4.44 -12.54
C ALA A 309 15.86 -4.81 -11.38
N SER A 310 15.79 -4.10 -10.25
CA SER A 310 16.72 -4.21 -9.10
C SER A 310 16.81 -5.60 -8.44
N LEU A 311 15.92 -6.53 -8.77
CA LEU A 311 15.94 -7.95 -8.34
C LEU A 311 16.46 -8.93 -9.39
N CYS A 312 16.69 -8.47 -10.62
CA CYS A 312 17.55 -9.15 -11.59
C CYS A 312 19.04 -8.99 -11.25
N ILE A 313 19.37 -8.35 -10.12
CA ILE A 313 20.73 -8.02 -9.66
C ILE A 313 20.93 -8.54 -8.23
N LEU A 314 20.40 -9.73 -7.92
CA LEU A 314 20.80 -10.45 -6.70
C LEU A 314 22.22 -11.02 -6.87
N PRO A 315 22.97 -11.21 -5.78
CA PRO A 315 24.18 -12.04 -5.81
C PRO A 315 23.87 -13.42 -6.41
N PRO A 316 24.79 -14.04 -7.16
CA PRO A 316 24.52 -15.31 -7.86
C PRO A 316 23.91 -16.42 -7.00
N VAL A 317 24.34 -16.52 -5.73
CA VAL A 317 23.83 -17.52 -4.77
C VAL A 317 22.37 -17.26 -4.41
N ASP A 318 22.01 -16.00 -4.12
CA ASP A 318 20.64 -15.62 -3.79
C ASP A 318 19.71 -15.75 -5.00
N LEU A 319 20.22 -15.45 -6.19
CA LEU A 319 19.50 -15.64 -7.45
C LEU A 319 19.20 -17.12 -7.69
N GLN A 320 20.20 -18.00 -7.54
CA GLN A 320 20.02 -19.45 -7.69
C GLN A 320 19.00 -20.00 -6.68
N ALA A 321 19.04 -19.51 -5.43
CA ALA A 321 18.07 -19.89 -4.41
C ALA A 321 16.64 -19.42 -4.75
N SER A 322 16.48 -18.21 -5.28
CA SER A 322 15.20 -17.69 -5.77
C SER A 322 14.67 -18.49 -6.96
N ASP A 323 15.52 -18.82 -7.94
CA ASP A 323 15.13 -19.64 -9.09
C ASP A 323 14.73 -21.06 -8.67
N ALA A 324 15.42 -21.66 -7.70
CA ALA A 324 15.03 -22.95 -7.14
C ALA A 324 13.64 -22.89 -6.49
N ARG A 325 13.36 -21.85 -5.68
CA ARG A 325 12.03 -21.65 -5.06
C ARG A 325 10.95 -21.41 -6.11
N ARG A 326 11.21 -20.60 -7.15
CA ARG A 326 10.26 -20.33 -8.24
C ARG A 326 9.96 -21.58 -9.07
N CYS A 327 10.97 -22.40 -9.36
CA CYS A 327 10.77 -23.72 -9.97
C CYS A 327 9.90 -24.62 -9.08
N GLN A 328 10.15 -24.63 -7.77
CA GLN A 328 9.36 -25.41 -6.83
C GLN A 328 7.91 -24.91 -6.75
N ILE A 329 7.69 -23.58 -6.77
CA ILE A 329 6.36 -22.97 -6.82
C ILE A 329 5.60 -23.49 -8.05
N ARG A 330 6.21 -23.43 -9.24
CA ARG A 330 5.57 -23.89 -10.48
C ARG A 330 5.20 -25.37 -10.42
N LEU A 331 6.12 -26.23 -9.97
CA LEU A 331 5.87 -27.67 -9.86
C LEU A 331 4.74 -27.99 -8.86
N LEU A 332 4.69 -27.26 -7.74
CA LEU A 332 3.60 -27.41 -6.76
C LEU A 332 2.27 -26.91 -7.33
N ASP A 333 2.26 -25.78 -8.03
CA ASP A 333 1.05 -25.21 -8.64
C ASP A 333 0.46 -26.15 -9.70
N GLU A 334 1.30 -26.68 -10.60
CA GLU A 334 0.91 -27.70 -11.60
C GLU A 334 0.32 -28.95 -10.92
N ALA A 335 0.97 -29.43 -9.87
CA ALA A 335 0.51 -30.60 -9.11
C ALA A 335 -0.81 -30.38 -8.37
N ILE A 336 -1.05 -29.17 -7.85
CA ILE A 336 -2.29 -28.81 -7.16
C ILE A 336 -3.44 -28.64 -8.16
N GLY A 337 -3.14 -28.10 -9.34
CA GLY A 337 -4.12 -27.88 -10.42
C GLY A 337 -4.60 -29.15 -11.13
N ASP A 338 -3.95 -30.31 -10.91
CA ASP A 338 -4.33 -31.59 -11.50
C ASP A 338 -5.66 -32.14 -10.90
N PRO A 339 -6.76 -32.15 -11.67
CA PRO A 339 -8.05 -32.61 -11.17
C PRO A 339 -8.05 -34.10 -10.76
N GLU A 340 -7.23 -34.92 -11.41
CA GLU A 340 -7.14 -36.34 -11.10
C GLU A 340 -6.53 -36.52 -9.71
N ARG A 341 -5.45 -35.79 -9.43
CA ARG A 341 -4.79 -35.80 -8.12
C ARG A 341 -5.71 -35.28 -7.03
N VAL A 342 -6.45 -34.20 -7.29
CA VAL A 342 -7.42 -33.65 -6.33
C VAL A 342 -8.45 -34.71 -5.91
N ILE A 343 -8.95 -35.54 -6.84
CA ILE A 343 -9.93 -36.58 -6.52
C ILE A 343 -9.30 -37.81 -5.85
N ASN A 344 -8.18 -38.30 -6.39
CA ASN A 344 -7.61 -39.59 -6.03
C ASN A 344 -6.67 -39.49 -4.81
N ARG A 345 -5.91 -38.39 -4.69
CA ARG A 345 -4.86 -38.19 -3.67
C ARG A 345 -5.00 -36.82 -2.96
N PRO A 346 -6.17 -36.52 -2.38
CA PRO A 346 -6.44 -35.20 -1.81
C PRO A 346 -5.56 -34.86 -0.61
N GLU A 347 -5.11 -35.84 0.17
CA GLU A 347 -4.15 -35.63 1.27
C GLU A 347 -2.80 -35.09 0.73
N GLU A 348 -2.32 -35.62 -0.39
CA GLU A 348 -1.11 -35.13 -1.04
C GLU A 348 -1.32 -33.74 -1.66
N SER A 349 -2.46 -33.49 -2.31
CA SER A 349 -2.78 -32.17 -2.86
C SER A 349 -2.83 -31.10 -1.76
N LEU A 350 -3.45 -31.41 -0.63
CA LEU A 350 -3.50 -30.48 0.51
C LEU A 350 -2.11 -30.28 1.15
N ALA A 351 -1.28 -31.32 1.23
CA ALA A 351 0.10 -31.22 1.69
C ALA A 351 0.97 -30.38 0.74
N ASN A 352 0.73 -30.47 -0.58
CA ASN A 352 1.36 -29.61 -1.57
C ASN A 352 0.92 -28.15 -1.39
N CYS A 353 -0.36 -27.88 -1.09
CA CYS A 353 -0.81 -26.52 -0.78
C CYS A 353 -0.05 -25.95 0.43
N HIS A 354 0.08 -26.72 1.51
CA HIS A 354 0.84 -26.28 2.68
C HIS A 354 2.33 -26.05 2.35
N SER A 355 2.93 -26.88 1.50
CA SER A 355 4.31 -26.70 1.05
C SER A 355 4.45 -25.43 0.18
N LEU A 356 3.49 -25.19 -0.71
CA LEU A 356 3.46 -24.00 -1.57
C LEU A 356 3.33 -22.72 -0.75
N LEU A 357 2.51 -22.73 0.32
CA LEU A 357 2.39 -21.58 1.23
C LEU A 357 3.77 -21.15 1.77
N ARG A 358 4.56 -22.11 2.26
CA ARG A 358 5.88 -21.85 2.82
C ARG A 358 6.84 -21.29 1.78
N VAL A 359 6.88 -21.88 0.58
CA VAL A 359 7.79 -21.43 -0.48
C VAL A 359 7.39 -20.04 -0.98
N LEU A 360 6.09 -19.72 -1.04
CA LEU A 360 5.60 -18.38 -1.35
C LEU A 360 6.01 -17.34 -0.30
N GLU A 361 5.86 -17.67 0.99
CA GLU A 361 6.29 -16.80 2.10
C GLU A 361 7.81 -16.57 2.09
N GLU A 362 8.60 -17.59 1.78
CA GLU A 362 10.05 -17.48 1.69
C GLU A 362 10.51 -16.66 0.47
N GLU A 363 9.88 -16.85 -0.69
CA GLU A 363 10.25 -16.16 -1.93
C GLU A 363 9.76 -14.70 -1.95
N TYR A 364 8.49 -14.47 -1.64
CA TYR A 364 7.85 -13.16 -1.80
C TYR A 364 7.70 -12.38 -0.50
N LYS A 365 8.03 -12.98 0.65
CA LYS A 365 7.93 -12.36 1.98
C LYS A 365 6.54 -11.75 2.18
N ASP A 366 6.47 -10.49 2.62
CA ASP A 366 5.22 -9.78 2.85
C ASP A 366 4.42 -9.46 1.57
N GLY A 367 5.01 -9.64 0.38
CA GLY A 367 4.40 -9.42 -0.93
C GLY A 367 3.69 -10.63 -1.53
N ALA A 368 3.60 -11.76 -0.82
CA ALA A 368 2.98 -12.98 -1.33
C ALA A 368 1.43 -12.96 -1.38
N GLY A 369 0.79 -11.89 -0.89
CA GLY A 369 -0.65 -11.87 -0.55
C GLY A 369 -1.60 -12.37 -1.63
N ALA A 370 -1.45 -11.92 -2.87
CA ALA A 370 -2.34 -12.32 -3.98
C ALA A 370 -2.14 -13.81 -4.36
N LEU A 371 -0.90 -14.29 -4.34
CA LEU A 371 -0.59 -15.71 -4.60
C LEU A 371 -1.12 -16.60 -3.48
N ILE A 372 -0.97 -16.17 -2.23
CA ILE A 372 -1.51 -16.85 -1.05
C ILE A 372 -3.04 -16.88 -1.07
N ALA A 373 -3.70 -15.82 -1.55
CA ALA A 373 -5.15 -15.79 -1.72
C ALA A 373 -5.65 -16.86 -2.71
N ARG A 374 -4.96 -17.01 -3.85
CA ARG A 374 -5.23 -18.07 -4.83
C ARG A 374 -4.99 -19.46 -4.23
N LEU A 375 -3.86 -19.65 -3.55
CA LEU A 375 -3.53 -20.91 -2.89
C LEU A 375 -4.60 -21.35 -1.88
N TYR A 376 -5.09 -20.42 -1.05
CA TYR A 376 -6.17 -20.74 -0.11
C TYR A 376 -7.47 -21.10 -0.82
N TYR A 377 -7.74 -20.53 -2.00
CA TYR A 377 -8.86 -20.96 -2.82
C TYR A 377 -8.65 -22.38 -3.39
N ASP A 378 -7.44 -22.78 -3.76
CA ASP A 378 -7.14 -24.15 -4.17
C ASP A 378 -7.35 -25.15 -3.02
N ALA A 379 -6.87 -24.83 -1.81
CA ALA A 379 -7.12 -25.63 -0.61
C ALA A 379 -8.61 -25.71 -0.24
N PHE A 380 -9.36 -24.63 -0.45
CA PHE A 380 -10.82 -24.62 -0.36
C PHE A 380 -11.44 -25.60 -1.37
N GLN A 381 -11.04 -25.54 -2.65
CA GLN A 381 -11.57 -26.38 -3.71
C GLN A 381 -11.30 -27.86 -3.42
N ILE A 382 -10.10 -28.22 -2.97
CA ILE A 382 -9.77 -29.59 -2.54
C ILE A 382 -10.71 -30.03 -1.41
N SER A 383 -10.82 -29.22 -0.35
CA SER A 383 -11.63 -29.55 0.83
C SER A 383 -13.12 -29.73 0.48
N ILE A 384 -13.69 -28.79 -0.28
CA ILE A 384 -15.13 -28.78 -0.59
C ILE A 384 -15.51 -29.90 -1.57
N THR A 385 -14.59 -30.28 -2.46
CA THR A 385 -14.74 -31.44 -3.36
C THR A 385 -14.99 -32.73 -2.57
N HIS A 386 -14.36 -32.88 -1.41
CA HIS A 386 -14.54 -34.04 -0.51
C HIS A 386 -15.59 -33.83 0.60
N GLY A 387 -16.39 -32.76 0.50
CA GLY A 387 -17.47 -32.44 1.42
C GLY A 387 -17.01 -31.90 2.78
N ASP A 388 -15.74 -31.48 2.93
CA ASP A 388 -15.19 -30.93 4.18
C ASP A 388 -15.53 -29.45 4.31
N GLN A 389 -16.79 -29.15 4.69
CA GLN A 389 -17.24 -27.77 4.80
C GLN A 389 -16.54 -27.01 5.92
N ALA A 390 -16.11 -27.69 6.98
CA ALA A 390 -15.41 -27.05 8.10
C ALA A 390 -14.07 -26.46 7.63
N ARG A 391 -13.18 -27.27 7.04
CA ARG A 391 -11.90 -26.77 6.52
C ARG A 391 -12.08 -25.84 5.34
N ALA A 392 -13.01 -26.14 4.43
CA ALA A 392 -13.31 -25.26 3.32
C ALA A 392 -13.66 -23.85 3.82
N SER A 393 -14.56 -23.71 4.80
CA SER A 393 -14.90 -22.38 5.33
C SER A 393 -13.71 -21.63 5.93
N ALA A 394 -12.79 -22.33 6.60
CA ALA A 394 -11.58 -21.73 7.17
C ALA A 394 -10.58 -21.30 6.08
N PHE A 395 -10.39 -22.10 5.03
CA PHE A 395 -9.58 -21.71 3.87
C PHE A 395 -10.18 -20.53 3.11
N ALA A 396 -11.49 -20.53 2.90
CA ALA A 396 -12.20 -19.40 2.30
C ALA A 396 -12.06 -18.12 3.13
N GLU A 397 -12.09 -18.20 4.47
CA GLU A 397 -11.82 -17.05 5.34
C GLU A 397 -10.41 -16.49 5.13
N ARG A 398 -9.39 -17.36 5.02
CA ARG A 398 -8.00 -16.91 4.77
C ARG A 398 -7.83 -16.31 3.38
N ALA A 399 -8.46 -16.92 2.37
CA ALA A 399 -8.50 -16.37 1.02
C ALA A 399 -9.19 -14.99 1.03
N PHE A 400 -10.34 -14.85 1.69
CA PHE A 400 -11.07 -13.59 1.82
C PHE A 400 -10.21 -12.51 2.45
N LYS A 401 -9.60 -12.77 3.62
CA LYS A 401 -8.72 -11.79 4.30
C LYS A 401 -7.54 -11.37 3.42
N SER A 402 -6.96 -12.30 2.67
CA SER A 402 -5.85 -12.00 1.76
C SER A 402 -6.32 -11.17 0.56
N ARG A 403 -7.50 -11.46 -0.02
CA ARG A 403 -8.09 -10.68 -1.12
C ARG A 403 -8.49 -9.27 -0.69
N VAL A 404 -9.04 -9.09 0.51
CA VAL A 404 -9.34 -7.73 1.04
C VAL A 404 -8.09 -6.84 1.01
N ILE A 405 -6.92 -7.38 1.32
CA ILE A 405 -5.66 -6.64 1.29
C ILE A 405 -5.23 -6.33 -0.16
N CYS A 406 -5.38 -7.28 -1.08
CA CYS A 406 -4.83 -7.15 -2.44
C CYS A 406 -5.80 -6.54 -3.46
N GLU A 407 -7.10 -6.60 -3.22
CA GLU A 407 -8.17 -6.31 -4.18
C GLU A 407 -9.24 -5.37 -3.58
N GLY A 408 -9.29 -5.25 -2.24
CA GLY A 408 -10.26 -4.47 -1.49
C GLY A 408 -11.62 -5.17 -1.31
N GLU A 409 -12.41 -4.71 -0.35
CA GLU A 409 -13.70 -5.35 -0.03
C GLU A 409 -14.69 -5.30 -1.19
N ASP A 410 -14.69 -4.25 -1.99
CA ASP A 410 -15.59 -4.04 -3.13
C ASP A 410 -15.23 -4.84 -4.39
N SER A 411 -14.17 -5.65 -4.38
CA SER A 411 -13.86 -6.55 -5.49
C SER A 411 -14.91 -7.67 -5.60
N PRO A 412 -15.41 -7.96 -6.82
CA PRO A 412 -16.32 -9.09 -7.06
C PRO A 412 -15.75 -10.44 -6.59
N GLU A 413 -14.46 -10.67 -6.80
CA GLU A 413 -13.75 -11.88 -6.38
C GLU A 413 -13.65 -11.98 -4.85
N THR A 414 -13.44 -10.84 -4.18
CA THR A 414 -13.45 -10.74 -2.71
C THR A 414 -14.84 -11.04 -2.15
N GLN A 415 -15.89 -10.47 -2.72
CA GLN A 415 -17.28 -10.74 -2.32
C GLN A 415 -17.70 -12.19 -2.60
N ASN A 416 -17.28 -12.77 -3.73
CA ASN A 416 -17.49 -14.18 -4.02
C ASN A 416 -16.83 -15.07 -2.95
N MET A 417 -15.59 -14.75 -2.55
CA MET A 417 -14.92 -15.49 -1.49
C MET A 417 -15.63 -15.38 -0.14
N LYS A 418 -16.17 -14.21 0.19
CA LYS A 418 -17.02 -14.00 1.38
C LYS A 418 -18.25 -14.90 1.35
N GLY A 419 -18.93 -15.00 0.20
CA GLY A 419 -20.05 -15.91 0.00
C GLY A 419 -19.69 -17.38 0.20
N LEU A 420 -18.54 -17.82 -0.31
CA LEU A 420 -18.03 -19.19 -0.14
C LEU A 420 -17.59 -19.48 1.30
N MET A 421 -17.06 -18.49 2.02
CA MET A 421 -16.77 -18.58 3.46
C MET A 421 -18.07 -18.80 4.25
N GLU A 422 -19.13 -18.08 3.91
CA GLU A 422 -20.44 -18.19 4.56
C GLU A 422 -21.15 -19.51 4.25
N LYS A 423 -21.17 -19.90 2.97
CA LYS A 423 -21.88 -21.07 2.46
C LYS A 423 -21.00 -21.88 1.49
N PRO A 424 -20.02 -22.66 1.99
CA PRO A 424 -19.09 -23.42 1.15
C PRO A 424 -19.78 -24.37 0.15
N ALA A 425 -20.93 -24.93 0.55
CA ALA A 425 -21.71 -25.86 -0.26
C ALA A 425 -22.31 -25.25 -1.55
N MET A 426 -22.27 -23.92 -1.72
CA MET A 426 -22.67 -23.27 -2.97
C MET A 426 -21.65 -23.47 -4.11
N HIS A 427 -20.43 -23.90 -3.79
CA HIS A 427 -19.42 -24.16 -4.80
C HIS A 427 -19.80 -25.35 -5.68
N ARG A 428 -19.61 -25.22 -7.01
CA ARG A 428 -20.00 -26.21 -8.02
C ARG A 428 -19.43 -27.63 -7.79
N ASN A 429 -18.28 -27.74 -7.16
CA ASN A 429 -17.62 -29.03 -6.90
C ASN A 429 -18.05 -29.68 -5.58
N PHE A 430 -18.98 -29.06 -4.82
CA PHE A 430 -19.33 -29.53 -3.49
C PHE A 430 -19.76 -31.00 -3.48
N GLY A 431 -19.06 -31.81 -2.67
CA GLY A 431 -19.47 -33.18 -2.38
C GLY A 431 -19.35 -34.15 -3.55
N ALA A 432 -18.55 -33.83 -4.58
CA ALA A 432 -18.18 -34.79 -5.64
C ALA A 432 -17.57 -36.09 -5.06
N SER A 433 -16.94 -35.97 -3.88
CA SER A 433 -16.55 -37.06 -3.01
C SER A 433 -17.00 -36.77 -1.57
N LYS A 434 -17.10 -37.82 -0.74
CA LYS A 434 -17.52 -37.72 0.68
C LYS A 434 -16.45 -38.16 1.68
N ARG A 435 -15.20 -38.37 1.21
CA ARG A 435 -14.07 -38.87 2.02
C ARG A 435 -13.83 -38.06 3.29
N TRP A 436 -14.11 -36.77 3.27
CA TRP A 436 -13.78 -35.83 4.33
C TRP A 436 -15.01 -35.10 4.86
N ARG A 437 -16.19 -35.69 4.71
CA ARG A 437 -17.46 -35.04 5.00
C ARG A 437 -17.50 -34.44 6.41
N THR A 438 -17.64 -33.12 6.48
CA THR A 438 -17.88 -32.36 7.71
C THR A 438 -18.90 -31.26 7.45
N ALA A 439 -19.64 -30.86 8.49
CA ALA A 439 -20.48 -29.67 8.42
C ALA A 439 -19.67 -28.44 8.84
N LYS A 440 -19.99 -27.26 8.28
CA LYS A 440 -19.32 -25.99 8.63
C LYS A 440 -19.30 -25.72 10.14
N GLY A 441 -20.38 -26.06 10.86
CA GLY A 441 -20.47 -25.88 12.31
C GLY A 441 -19.48 -26.71 13.13
N LEU A 442 -18.76 -27.64 12.51
CA LEU A 442 -17.75 -28.48 13.14
C LEU A 442 -16.32 -27.92 13.02
N VAL A 443 -16.15 -26.65 12.66
CA VAL A 443 -14.86 -25.96 12.85
C VAL A 443 -14.51 -26.02 14.35
N PRO A 444 -13.36 -26.59 14.74
CA PRO A 444 -12.98 -26.73 16.14
C PRO A 444 -12.95 -25.39 16.86
N LYS A 445 -13.47 -25.37 18.09
CA LYS A 445 -13.39 -24.22 19.00
C LYS A 445 -12.41 -24.55 20.12
N GLY A 446 -11.60 -23.57 20.51
CA GLY A 446 -10.68 -23.71 21.66
C GLY A 446 -9.36 -24.42 21.36
N LEU A 447 -9.03 -24.70 20.09
CA LEU A 447 -7.65 -25.04 19.73
C LEU A 447 -6.78 -23.78 19.82
N ASP A 448 -5.53 -23.96 20.27
CA ASP A 448 -4.50 -22.95 20.10
C ASP A 448 -4.11 -22.82 18.61
N SER A 449 -3.29 -21.82 18.29
CA SER A 449 -2.89 -21.55 16.90
C SER A 449 -2.22 -22.77 16.24
N VAL A 450 -1.34 -23.45 16.97
CA VAL A 450 -0.62 -24.63 16.47
C VAL A 450 -1.55 -25.81 16.23
N GLY A 451 -2.47 -26.08 17.16
CA GLY A 451 -3.48 -27.12 17.03
C GLY A 451 -4.43 -26.84 15.88
N PHE A 452 -4.83 -25.58 15.68
CA PHE A 452 -5.67 -25.17 14.57
C PHE A 452 -4.97 -25.37 13.22
N GLU A 453 -3.70 -25.00 13.08
CA GLU A 453 -2.94 -25.25 11.83
C GLU A 453 -2.81 -26.74 11.54
N LYS A 454 -2.50 -27.56 12.55
CA LYS A 454 -2.43 -29.02 12.39
C LYS A 454 -3.76 -29.59 11.90
N TRP A 455 -4.87 -29.17 12.51
CA TRP A 455 -6.20 -29.57 12.07
C TRP A 455 -6.47 -29.10 10.63
N LEU A 456 -6.24 -27.83 10.33
CA LEU A 456 -6.55 -27.20 9.03
C LEU A 456 -5.84 -27.93 7.89
N TRP A 457 -4.56 -28.26 8.07
CA TRP A 457 -3.74 -28.93 7.07
C TRP A 457 -3.72 -30.46 7.17
N ARG A 458 -4.59 -31.05 8.00
CA ARG A 458 -4.65 -32.51 8.22
C ARG A 458 -3.30 -33.13 8.61
N ARG A 459 -2.52 -32.43 9.44
CA ARG A 459 -1.21 -32.88 9.92
C ARG A 459 -1.33 -33.52 11.30
N GLY A 460 -0.89 -34.77 11.43
CA GLY A 460 -0.85 -35.49 12.70
C GLY A 460 -2.18 -36.09 13.16
N SER A 461 -3.10 -36.33 12.23
CA SER A 461 -4.32 -37.12 12.43
C SER A 461 -4.14 -38.56 11.98
#